data_AF-F5Y3K4-F1
#
_entry.id   AF-F5Y3K4-F1
#
_cell.length_a   1.000
_cell.length_b   1.000
_cell.length_c   1.000
_cell.angle_alpha   90.00
_cell.angle_beta   90.00
_cell.angle_gamma   90.00
#
_symmetry.space_group_name_H-M   'P 1'
#
loop_
_entity.id
_entity.type
_entity.pdbx_description
1 polymer ?
#
loop_
_entity_poly.entity_id
_entity_poly.type
_entity_poly.pdbx_seq_one_letter_code
_entity_poly.pdbx_strand_id
1 'polypeptide(L)'
;MLADWIVDLGEANGFFAQTTSVPGVAQRTGATIYYVELYPKAQARADGGGTLVLALMPLPGDVDVVLASELMEAGRAVQRGLVTPDRTTLIASTHRVYSIAEKTALGDGRVDSANLVAHAGAAAMRFVRFDMAQAAEDAGSVISAVLFGALAGTGVLPFSRSQFEATIERGGIGARASLKAFATGFARAGAPGEPGPQQPAPAVDPQPRHPQVRALVDRVRRDFPPAAHPVLFEGVRRLIDYQDPAYAGLYLDRLDAVRRLPDDGEGRLLAETARHLALWMSYEDTIRVADLKTRASRFERVGAEVHVQQGQLLAINEFMHPGLQEVVETLPAFLGRRLAGSRWSRWLVERFTREGRVVTTSSLGGFLMLRTVAGMKRWRRSTLRYQAENRRIEDWLRRIAATAGISPQLALEVAQCQRLVKGYSDTHARGLRNYETVMEAVQRGGARLAPATVRELRDAALADEHGHKLRQALERHALTVPVEAAT
;
A
#
# COMPACT_ATOMS: atom_id res chain seq x y z
N MET A 1 5.99 -19.13 19.45
CA MET A 1 5.20 -18.39 20.45
C MET A 1 3.75 -18.86 20.53
N LEU A 2 2.91 -18.71 19.48
CA LEU A 2 1.51 -19.19 19.56
C LEU A 2 1.39 -20.72 19.54
N ALA A 3 2.08 -21.41 18.62
CA ALA A 3 2.09 -22.87 18.57
C ALA A 3 2.59 -23.48 19.88
N ASP A 4 3.68 -22.93 20.44
CA ASP A 4 4.23 -23.35 21.73
C ASP A 4 3.22 -23.19 22.87
N TRP A 5 2.43 -22.11 22.91
CA TRP A 5 1.36 -21.96 23.89
C TRP A 5 0.24 -23.00 23.72
N ILE A 6 -0.10 -23.38 22.49
CA ILE A 6 -1.10 -24.43 22.25
C ILE A 6 -0.57 -25.80 22.69
N VAL A 7 0.71 -26.08 22.43
CA VAL A 7 1.40 -27.30 22.90
C VAL A 7 1.43 -27.35 24.43
N ASP A 8 1.91 -26.28 25.08
CA ASP A 8 1.97 -26.19 26.55
C ASP A 8 0.57 -26.28 27.19
N LEU A 9 -0.44 -25.66 26.56
CA LEU A 9 -1.84 -25.83 26.98
C LEU A 9 -2.29 -27.29 26.92
N GLY A 10 -1.99 -28.00 25.83
CA GLY A 10 -2.34 -29.42 25.69
C GLY A 10 -1.62 -30.30 26.71
N GLU A 11 -0.30 -30.17 26.81
CA GLU A 11 0.52 -31.01 27.69
C GLU A 11 0.16 -30.85 29.17
N ALA A 12 -0.06 -29.60 29.61
CA ALA A 12 -0.46 -29.28 30.98
C ALA A 12 -1.86 -29.80 31.33
N ASN A 13 -2.71 -30.10 30.34
CA ASN A 13 -4.10 -30.50 30.54
C ASN A 13 -4.39 -31.92 30.03
N GLY A 14 -3.37 -32.78 30.00
CA GLY A 14 -3.56 -34.22 29.77
C GLY A 14 -3.65 -34.66 28.31
N PHE A 15 -3.12 -33.86 27.38
CA PHE A 15 -3.01 -34.22 25.97
C PHE A 15 -1.56 -34.57 25.62
N PHE A 16 -1.40 -35.44 24.62
CA PHE A 16 -0.19 -35.48 23.80
C PHE A 16 -0.29 -34.32 22.80
N ALA A 17 0.81 -33.59 22.64
CA ALA A 17 0.88 -32.48 21.72
C ALA A 17 2.14 -32.61 20.87
N GLN A 18 2.01 -32.39 19.56
CA GLN A 18 3.14 -32.32 18.64
C GLN A 18 3.01 -31.04 17.82
N THR A 19 4.14 -30.40 17.55
CA THR A 19 4.19 -29.31 16.59
C THR A 19 5.24 -29.55 15.52
N THR A 20 4.89 -29.26 14.27
CA THR A 20 5.81 -29.27 13.13
C THR A 20 5.75 -27.93 12.44
N SER A 21 6.89 -27.37 12.07
CA SER A 21 6.96 -26.15 11.27
C SER A 21 7.38 -26.45 9.85
N VAL A 22 6.62 -25.95 8.87
CA VAL A 22 7.00 -25.95 7.46
C VAL A 22 7.43 -24.51 7.10
N PRO A 23 8.75 -24.23 7.03
CA PRO A 23 9.22 -22.91 6.67
C PRO A 23 8.88 -22.60 5.22
N GLY A 24 8.49 -21.36 4.96
CA GLY A 24 8.35 -20.86 3.59
C GLY A 24 9.71 -20.80 2.89
N VAL A 25 9.97 -21.69 1.94
CA VAL A 25 11.25 -21.78 1.20
C VAL A 25 11.58 -20.55 0.34
N ALA A 26 10.61 -19.69 0.08
CA ALA A 26 10.85 -18.43 -0.61
C ALA A 26 11.11 -17.31 0.42
N GLN A 27 12.35 -16.82 0.46
CA GLN A 27 12.85 -15.70 1.29
C GLN A 27 12.00 -14.41 1.23
N ARG A 28 10.96 -14.35 0.39
CA ARG A 28 10.13 -13.16 0.13
C ARG A 28 8.62 -13.44 0.00
N THR A 29 8.17 -14.71 -0.02
CA THR A 29 6.76 -15.03 -0.35
C THR A 29 6.13 -16.17 0.46
N GLY A 30 6.90 -16.93 1.26
CA GLY A 30 6.35 -18.05 2.01
C GLY A 30 5.98 -17.68 3.45
N ALA A 31 4.70 -17.79 3.81
CA ALA A 31 4.29 -17.82 5.22
C ALA A 31 4.72 -19.16 5.84
N THR A 32 5.34 -19.11 7.02
CA THR A 32 5.66 -20.30 7.82
C THR A 32 4.38 -20.89 8.38
N ILE A 33 4.11 -22.17 8.13
CA ILE A 33 2.99 -22.88 8.75
C ILE A 33 3.51 -23.62 9.97
N TYR A 34 2.84 -23.42 11.11
CA TYR A 34 2.97 -24.28 12.27
C TYR A 34 1.75 -25.20 12.32
N TYR A 35 1.98 -26.49 12.25
CA TYR A 35 0.97 -27.52 12.48
C TYR A 35 1.05 -27.95 13.94
N VAL A 36 -0.09 -28.10 14.61
CA VAL A 36 -0.19 -28.59 15.98
C VAL A 36 -1.26 -29.67 16.00
N GLU A 37 -0.92 -30.82 16.56
CA GLU A 37 -1.86 -31.93 16.75
C GLU A 37 -1.96 -32.24 18.24
N LEU A 38 -3.20 -32.33 18.74
CA LEU A 38 -3.51 -32.58 20.15
C LEU A 38 -4.34 -33.87 20.25
N TYR A 39 -3.90 -34.80 21.09
CA TYR A 39 -4.63 -36.06 21.33
C TYR A 39 -4.80 -36.33 22.82
N PRO A 40 -6.02 -36.58 23.35
CA PRO A 40 -6.22 -36.83 24.76
C PRO A 40 -5.45 -38.09 25.23
N LYS A 41 -4.65 -37.98 26.29
CA LYS A 41 -3.91 -39.14 26.85
C LYS A 41 -4.84 -40.25 27.35
N ALA A 42 -6.01 -39.87 27.85
CA ALA A 42 -7.04 -40.82 28.27
C ALA A 42 -7.57 -41.65 27.08
N GLN A 43 -7.81 -41.00 25.94
CA GLN A 43 -8.26 -41.66 24.72
C GLN A 43 -7.18 -42.58 24.16
N ALA A 44 -5.92 -42.13 24.10
CA ALA A 44 -4.80 -42.97 23.66
C ALA A 44 -4.64 -44.25 24.48
N ARG A 45 -4.90 -44.19 25.79
CA ARG A 45 -4.92 -45.38 26.67
C ARG A 45 -6.11 -46.29 26.35
N ALA A 46 -7.27 -45.73 26.06
CA ALA A 46 -8.46 -46.50 25.68
C ALA A 46 -8.28 -47.20 24.33
N ASP A 47 -7.57 -46.58 23.38
CA ASP A 47 -7.32 -47.10 22.03
C ASP A 47 -6.24 -48.20 21.98
N GLY A 48 -5.87 -48.78 23.13
CA GLY A 48 -4.94 -49.90 23.22
C GLY A 48 -3.51 -49.54 23.65
N GLY A 49 -3.26 -48.29 24.06
CA GLY A 49 -2.04 -47.88 24.78
C GLY A 49 -0.72 -48.02 23.98
N GLY A 50 -0.79 -48.22 22.67
CA GLY A 50 0.36 -48.27 21.78
C GLY A 50 1.02 -46.90 21.60
N THR A 51 2.21 -46.89 20.97
CA THR A 51 2.91 -45.65 20.62
C THR A 51 2.07 -44.84 19.61
N LEU A 52 1.54 -43.70 20.06
CA LEU A 52 0.80 -42.76 19.22
C LEU A 52 1.75 -42.12 18.19
N VAL A 53 1.35 -42.14 16.91
CA VAL A 53 2.08 -41.48 15.82
C VAL A 53 1.19 -40.35 15.28
N LEU A 54 1.59 -39.11 15.57
CA LEU A 54 0.90 -37.91 15.11
C LEU A 54 1.41 -37.50 13.72
N ALA A 55 0.55 -36.89 12.92
CA ALA A 55 0.92 -36.46 11.58
C ALA A 55 2.02 -35.38 11.63
N LEU A 56 2.88 -35.37 10.62
CA LEU A 56 3.96 -34.37 10.50
C LEU A 56 3.50 -33.11 9.75
N MET A 57 2.37 -33.16 9.07
CA MET A 57 1.85 -32.07 8.24
C MET A 57 0.31 -32.11 8.22
N PRO A 58 -0.36 -30.95 8.03
CA PRO A 58 -1.81 -30.92 7.90
C PRO A 58 -2.23 -31.54 6.57
N LEU A 59 -3.24 -32.40 6.60
CA LEU A 59 -3.87 -32.92 5.39
C LEU A 59 -5.01 -31.98 4.97
N PRO A 60 -5.11 -31.57 3.69
CA PRO A 60 -6.26 -30.82 3.20
C PRO A 60 -7.58 -31.55 3.52
N GLY A 61 -8.56 -30.82 4.07
CA GLY A 61 -9.82 -31.38 4.56
C GLY A 61 -9.80 -31.97 5.96
N ASP A 62 -8.63 -32.08 6.61
CA ASP A 62 -8.49 -32.73 7.92
C ASP A 62 -8.03 -31.80 9.04
N VAL A 63 -8.39 -30.51 8.93
CA VAL A 63 -7.96 -29.49 9.88
C VAL A 63 -9.17 -28.89 10.60
N ASP A 64 -9.24 -29.08 11.91
CA ASP A 64 -10.32 -28.55 12.76
C ASP A 64 -10.24 -27.04 12.96
N VAL A 65 -9.02 -26.50 13.07
CA VAL A 65 -8.79 -25.09 13.37
C VAL A 65 -7.66 -24.54 12.52
N VAL A 66 -7.90 -23.41 11.85
CA VAL A 66 -6.87 -22.63 11.17
C VAL A 66 -6.77 -21.26 11.82
N LEU A 67 -5.56 -20.89 12.26
CA LEU A 67 -5.25 -19.58 12.80
C LEU A 67 -4.38 -18.81 11.80
N ALA A 68 -4.83 -17.63 11.39
CA ALA A 68 -4.11 -16.75 10.47
C ALA A 68 -3.84 -15.40 11.13
N SER A 69 -2.58 -15.00 11.17
CA SER A 69 -2.20 -13.72 11.77
C SER A 69 -2.59 -12.54 10.87
N GLU A 70 -2.78 -12.76 9.57
CA GLU A 70 -3.12 -11.74 8.59
C GLU A 70 -4.09 -12.29 7.51
N LEU A 71 -4.85 -11.41 6.85
CA LEU A 71 -5.94 -11.84 5.94
C LEU A 71 -5.47 -12.63 4.70
N MET A 72 -4.30 -12.31 4.14
CA MET A 72 -3.71 -13.07 3.02
C MET A 72 -3.28 -14.47 3.44
N GLU A 73 -2.85 -14.66 4.70
CA GLU A 73 -2.56 -16.01 5.23
C GLU A 73 -3.83 -16.87 5.25
N ALA A 74 -4.96 -16.29 5.67
CA ALA A 74 -6.26 -16.96 5.61
C ALA A 74 -6.64 -17.33 4.17
N GLY A 75 -6.47 -16.39 3.22
CA GLY A 75 -6.70 -16.64 1.80
C GLY A 75 -5.85 -17.79 1.25
N ARG A 76 -4.57 -17.86 1.63
CA ARG A 76 -3.67 -18.98 1.25
C ARG A 76 -4.07 -20.30 1.90
N ALA A 77 -4.55 -20.30 3.14
CA ALA A 77 -5.01 -21.51 3.81
C ALA A 77 -6.25 -22.10 3.10
N VAL A 78 -7.19 -21.24 2.70
CA VAL A 78 -8.34 -21.62 1.88
C VAL A 78 -7.89 -22.20 0.53
N GLN A 79 -6.99 -21.51 -0.18
CA GLN A 79 -6.47 -21.99 -1.47
C GLN A 79 -5.74 -23.35 -1.36
N ARG A 80 -5.11 -23.64 -0.22
CA ARG A 80 -4.43 -24.92 0.06
C ARG A 80 -5.40 -26.04 0.48
N GLY A 81 -6.69 -25.77 0.60
CA GLY A 81 -7.69 -26.74 1.06
C GLY A 81 -7.58 -27.09 2.54
N LEU A 82 -6.91 -26.26 3.34
CA LEU A 82 -6.82 -26.44 4.80
C LEU A 82 -8.08 -25.96 5.53
N VAL A 83 -8.97 -25.24 4.84
CA VAL A 83 -10.20 -24.71 5.39
C VAL A 83 -11.35 -25.32 4.61
N THR A 84 -12.24 -26.03 5.30
CA THR A 84 -13.42 -26.65 4.69
C THR A 84 -14.73 -26.27 5.41
N PRO A 85 -15.86 -26.23 4.67
CA PRO A 85 -17.13 -25.74 5.19
C PRO A 85 -17.79 -26.70 6.20
N ASP A 86 -17.36 -27.95 6.24
CA ASP A 86 -17.92 -29.02 7.06
C ASP A 86 -17.17 -29.26 8.38
N ARG A 87 -15.93 -28.73 8.52
CA ARG A 87 -15.07 -29.04 9.66
C ARG A 87 -14.37 -27.82 10.27
N THR A 88 -13.84 -26.92 9.44
CA THR A 88 -12.83 -25.98 9.93
C THR A 88 -13.40 -24.73 10.59
N THR A 89 -12.95 -24.45 11.81
CA THR A 89 -13.04 -23.12 12.43
C THR A 89 -11.84 -22.27 12.00
N LEU A 90 -12.09 -21.28 11.14
CA LEU A 90 -11.09 -20.31 10.70
C LEU A 90 -11.10 -19.10 11.62
N ILE A 91 -9.94 -18.72 12.17
CA ILE A 91 -9.73 -17.52 12.97
C ILE A 91 -8.67 -16.68 12.27
N ALA A 92 -9.02 -15.48 11.81
CA ALA A 92 -8.08 -14.63 11.09
C ALA A 92 -8.18 -13.15 11.48
N SER A 93 -7.02 -12.49 11.52
CA SER A 93 -6.99 -11.03 11.57
C SER A 93 -7.39 -10.40 10.23
N THR A 94 -8.19 -9.34 10.25
CA THR A 94 -8.62 -8.64 9.03
C THR A 94 -7.64 -7.59 8.52
N HIS A 95 -6.60 -7.28 9.30
CA HIS A 95 -5.58 -6.33 8.87
C HIS A 95 -4.83 -6.84 7.64
N ARG A 96 -4.22 -5.92 6.90
CA ARG A 96 -3.45 -6.22 5.68
C ARG A 96 -2.03 -5.73 5.80
N VAL A 97 -1.07 -6.62 5.55
CA VAL A 97 0.33 -6.26 5.32
C VAL A 97 0.64 -6.53 3.86
N TYR A 98 0.59 -5.48 3.02
CA TYR A 98 0.82 -5.64 1.58
C TYR A 98 2.22 -6.19 1.31
N SER A 99 2.27 -7.27 0.54
CA SER A 99 3.51 -7.91 0.11
C SER A 99 4.33 -6.97 -0.79
N ILE A 100 5.62 -7.28 -0.93
CA ILE A 100 6.49 -6.54 -1.86
C ILE A 100 5.92 -6.62 -3.28
N ALA A 101 5.41 -7.78 -3.70
CA ALA A 101 4.80 -7.95 -5.02
C ALA A 101 3.60 -6.99 -5.24
N GLU A 102 2.71 -6.85 -4.25
CA GLU A 102 1.59 -5.90 -4.33
C GLU A 102 2.05 -4.44 -4.38
N LYS A 103 3.15 -4.12 -3.66
CA LYS A 103 3.73 -2.76 -3.61
C LYS A 103 4.52 -2.39 -4.86
N THR A 104 5.17 -3.36 -5.52
CA THR A 104 6.05 -3.12 -6.67
C THR A 104 5.33 -3.21 -8.01
N ALA A 105 4.10 -3.75 -8.05
CA ALA A 105 3.31 -3.79 -9.27
C ALA A 105 3.13 -2.38 -9.88
N LEU A 106 3.26 -2.26 -11.20
CA LEU A 106 3.05 -0.99 -11.91
C LEU A 106 1.58 -0.51 -11.81
N GLY A 107 0.65 -1.47 -11.82
CA GLY A 107 -0.80 -1.28 -11.71
C GLY A 107 -1.32 -1.10 -10.27
N ASP A 108 -2.58 -1.47 -10.02
CA ASP A 108 -3.04 -1.74 -8.65
C ASP A 108 -2.74 -3.22 -8.36
N GLY A 109 -1.68 -3.48 -7.60
CA GLY A 109 -1.25 -4.83 -7.27
C GLY A 109 -2.02 -5.44 -6.10
N ARG A 110 -2.86 -4.66 -5.41
CA ARG A 110 -3.52 -5.10 -4.17
C ARG A 110 -4.54 -6.18 -4.47
N VAL A 111 -4.53 -7.24 -3.66
CA VAL A 111 -5.65 -8.19 -3.64
C VAL A 111 -6.84 -7.58 -2.92
N ASP A 112 -8.05 -7.79 -3.43
CA ASP A 112 -9.30 -7.29 -2.84
C ASP A 112 -9.61 -7.98 -1.50
N SER A 113 -9.54 -7.21 -0.41
CA SER A 113 -9.84 -7.70 0.94
C SER A 113 -11.29 -8.16 1.09
N ALA A 114 -12.25 -7.49 0.45
CA ALA A 114 -13.67 -7.83 0.59
C ALA A 114 -13.95 -9.19 -0.05
N ASN A 115 -13.37 -9.44 -1.23
CA ASN A 115 -13.43 -10.75 -1.87
C ASN A 115 -12.76 -11.83 -1.02
N LEU A 116 -11.58 -11.57 -0.44
CA LEU A 116 -10.92 -12.53 0.45
C LEU A 116 -11.77 -12.90 1.66
N VAL A 117 -12.38 -11.90 2.32
CA VAL A 117 -13.27 -12.14 3.47
C VAL A 117 -14.51 -12.94 3.06
N ALA A 118 -15.12 -12.62 1.91
CA ALA A 118 -16.28 -13.34 1.40
C ALA A 118 -15.94 -14.81 1.08
N HIS A 119 -14.81 -15.06 0.41
CA HIS A 119 -14.38 -16.42 0.07
C HIS A 119 -14.00 -17.21 1.33
N ALA A 120 -13.30 -16.60 2.29
CA ALA A 120 -12.98 -17.24 3.56
C ALA A 120 -14.24 -17.58 4.39
N GLY A 121 -15.25 -16.71 4.37
CA GLY A 121 -16.53 -16.96 5.01
C GLY A 121 -17.31 -18.10 4.36
N ALA A 122 -17.25 -18.25 3.05
CA ALA A 122 -17.90 -19.36 2.33
C ALA A 122 -17.14 -20.69 2.47
N ALA A 123 -15.83 -20.66 2.69
CA ALA A 123 -14.98 -21.84 2.75
C ALA A 123 -14.87 -22.47 4.15
N ALA A 124 -15.18 -21.74 5.22
CA ALA A 124 -15.04 -22.22 6.60
C ALA A 124 -16.39 -22.61 7.22
N MET A 125 -16.41 -23.65 8.05
CA MET A 125 -17.58 -24.00 8.87
C MET A 125 -17.94 -22.86 9.83
N ARG A 126 -16.93 -22.24 10.45
CA ARG A 126 -17.06 -21.04 11.27
C ARG A 126 -15.92 -20.09 10.97
N PHE A 127 -16.23 -18.81 10.75
CA PHE A 127 -15.22 -17.78 10.51
C PHE A 127 -15.26 -16.69 11.59
N VAL A 128 -14.21 -16.65 12.43
CA VAL A 128 -13.97 -15.58 13.41
C VAL A 128 -12.98 -14.59 12.83
N ARG A 129 -13.39 -13.32 12.76
CA ARG A 129 -12.57 -12.26 12.17
C ARG A 129 -12.80 -10.91 12.83
N PHE A 130 -11.72 -10.16 13.02
CA PHE A 130 -11.66 -8.76 13.41
C PHE A 130 -10.21 -8.27 13.28
N ASP A 131 -9.95 -6.98 13.53
CA ASP A 131 -8.58 -6.46 13.50
C ASP A 131 -7.81 -6.86 14.77
N MET A 132 -7.17 -8.03 14.71
CA MET A 132 -6.38 -8.56 15.83
C MET A 132 -5.05 -7.83 16.01
N ALA A 133 -4.56 -7.14 14.97
CA ALA A 133 -3.34 -6.34 15.07
C ALA A 133 -3.63 -5.08 15.88
N GLN A 134 -4.71 -4.36 15.54
CA GLN A 134 -5.17 -3.21 16.31
C GLN A 134 -5.49 -3.59 17.77
N ALA A 135 -6.19 -4.72 17.97
CA ALA A 135 -6.49 -5.19 19.33
C ALA A 135 -5.23 -5.50 20.15
N ALA A 136 -4.15 -5.97 19.50
CA ALA A 136 -2.87 -6.20 20.16
C ALA A 136 -2.16 -4.88 20.50
N GLU A 137 -2.16 -3.92 19.58
CA GLU A 137 -1.61 -2.57 19.80
C GLU A 137 -2.31 -1.84 20.95
N ASP A 138 -3.65 -1.84 20.98
CA ASP A 138 -4.46 -1.23 22.04
C ASP A 138 -4.20 -1.87 23.42
N ALA A 139 -3.81 -3.15 23.42
CA ALA A 139 -3.44 -3.89 24.61
C ALA A 139 -1.96 -3.71 25.01
N GLY A 140 -1.12 -3.15 24.13
CA GLY A 140 0.34 -3.09 24.31
C GLY A 140 0.96 -4.49 24.28
N SER A 141 0.45 -5.38 23.44
CA SER A 141 0.83 -6.80 23.37
C SER A 141 1.02 -7.27 21.93
N VAL A 142 1.20 -8.57 21.76
CA VAL A 142 1.45 -9.26 20.48
C VAL A 142 0.18 -9.91 19.94
N ILE A 143 0.07 -9.99 18.61
CA ILE A 143 -1.10 -10.59 17.93
C ILE A 143 -1.36 -12.04 18.33
N SER A 144 -0.32 -12.80 18.72
CA SER A 144 -0.47 -14.17 19.20
C SER A 144 -1.34 -14.26 20.46
N ALA A 145 -1.30 -13.27 21.35
CA ALA A 145 -2.15 -13.24 22.54
C ALA A 145 -3.62 -13.03 22.19
N VAL A 146 -3.90 -12.18 21.20
CA VAL A 146 -5.26 -11.97 20.68
C VAL A 146 -5.76 -13.23 19.98
N LEU A 147 -4.95 -13.88 19.14
CA LEU A 147 -5.29 -15.14 18.46
C LEU A 147 -5.55 -16.27 19.46
N PHE A 148 -4.73 -16.39 20.51
CA PHE A 148 -4.92 -17.38 21.57
C PHE A 148 -6.21 -17.14 22.36
N GLY A 149 -6.52 -15.86 22.63
CA GLY A 149 -7.82 -15.45 23.18
C GLY A 149 -8.99 -15.79 22.28
N ALA A 150 -8.88 -15.48 20.99
CA ALA A 150 -9.91 -15.79 20.02
C ALA A 150 -10.15 -17.30 19.91
N LEU A 151 -9.09 -18.11 19.89
CA LEU A 151 -9.17 -19.56 19.93
C LEU A 151 -9.96 -20.05 21.14
N ALA A 152 -9.62 -19.57 22.35
CA ALA A 152 -10.35 -19.88 23.57
C ALA A 152 -11.83 -19.44 23.51
N GLY A 153 -12.10 -18.27 22.94
CA GLY A 153 -13.46 -17.73 22.80
C GLY A 153 -14.33 -18.48 21.78
N THR A 154 -13.74 -19.26 20.88
CA THR A 154 -14.53 -20.11 19.97
C THR A 154 -15.13 -21.32 20.69
N GLY A 155 -14.49 -21.81 21.75
CA GLY A 155 -14.87 -23.04 22.45
C GLY A 155 -14.60 -24.33 21.66
N VAL A 156 -13.83 -24.25 20.55
CA VAL A 156 -13.54 -25.42 19.69
C VAL A 156 -12.60 -26.42 20.37
N LEU A 157 -11.72 -25.93 21.26
CA LEU A 157 -10.82 -26.78 22.04
C LEU A 157 -11.43 -27.13 23.40
N PRO A 158 -11.18 -28.34 23.93
CA PRO A 158 -11.77 -28.83 25.18
C PRO A 158 -11.05 -28.29 26.44
N PHE A 159 -10.72 -27.00 26.46
CA PHE A 159 -10.03 -26.34 27.58
C PHE A 159 -10.84 -25.14 28.09
N SER A 160 -10.83 -24.95 29.40
CA SER A 160 -11.47 -23.80 30.04
C SER A 160 -10.65 -22.52 29.84
N ARG A 161 -11.33 -21.37 29.91
CA ARG A 161 -10.66 -20.06 29.86
C ARG A 161 -9.52 -19.93 30.88
N SER A 162 -9.70 -20.44 32.10
CA SER A 162 -8.67 -20.39 33.14
C SER A 162 -7.43 -21.22 32.79
N GLN A 163 -7.58 -22.33 32.05
CA GLN A 163 -6.45 -23.12 31.56
C GLN A 163 -5.64 -22.36 30.50
N PHE A 164 -6.32 -21.62 29.61
CA PHE A 164 -5.64 -20.72 28.67
C PHE A 164 -4.90 -19.58 29.39
N GLU A 165 -5.55 -18.92 30.35
CA GLU A 165 -4.94 -17.82 31.12
C GLU A 165 -3.70 -18.31 31.88
N ALA A 166 -3.76 -19.49 32.50
CA ALA A 166 -2.62 -20.10 33.19
C ALA A 166 -1.43 -20.38 32.24
N THR A 167 -1.67 -20.73 30.98
CA THR A 167 -0.61 -20.89 29.97
C THR A 167 0.13 -19.57 29.70
N ILE A 168 -0.61 -18.46 29.61
CA ILE A 168 0.01 -17.13 29.43
C ILE A 168 0.85 -16.75 30.65
N GLU A 169 0.36 -17.03 31.86
CA GLU A 169 1.05 -16.74 33.11
C GLU A 169 2.38 -17.52 33.24
N ARG A 170 2.42 -18.79 32.81
CA ARG A 170 3.65 -19.59 32.79
C ARG A 170 4.72 -19.01 31.86
N GLY A 171 4.33 -18.28 30.81
CA GLY A 171 5.26 -17.61 29.89
C GLY A 171 6.04 -16.43 30.50
N GLY A 172 5.60 -15.91 31.65
CA GLY A 172 6.31 -14.93 32.47
C GLY A 172 6.37 -13.50 31.90
N ILE A 173 7.13 -13.27 30.84
CA ILE A 173 7.44 -11.92 30.34
C ILE A 173 6.22 -11.33 29.61
N GLY A 174 5.77 -10.16 30.07
CA GLY A 174 4.64 -9.46 29.44
C GLY A 174 3.27 -10.10 29.67
N ALA A 175 3.15 -11.05 30.61
CA ALA A 175 1.92 -11.79 30.88
C ALA A 175 0.69 -10.89 31.07
N ARG A 176 0.82 -9.76 31.79
CA ARG A 176 -0.30 -8.83 32.02
C ARG A 176 -0.84 -8.21 30.73
N ALA A 177 0.04 -7.79 29.81
CA ALA A 177 -0.38 -7.24 28.52
C ALA A 177 -0.97 -8.33 27.63
N SER A 178 -0.37 -9.53 27.62
CA SER A 178 -0.90 -10.71 26.94
C SER A 178 -2.26 -11.14 27.46
N LEU A 179 -2.51 -11.11 28.77
CA LEU A 179 -3.83 -11.40 29.36
C LEU A 179 -4.89 -10.36 28.94
N LYS A 180 -4.52 -9.07 28.87
CA LYS A 180 -5.42 -8.02 28.34
C LYS A 180 -5.78 -8.26 26.87
N ALA A 181 -4.79 -8.59 26.05
CA ALA A 181 -4.98 -8.93 24.63
C ALA A 181 -5.82 -10.21 24.46
N PHE A 182 -5.53 -11.24 25.26
CA PHE A 182 -6.28 -12.49 25.32
C PHE A 182 -7.76 -12.25 25.66
N ALA A 183 -8.05 -11.46 26.69
CA ALA A 183 -9.42 -11.15 27.09
C ALA A 183 -10.19 -10.44 25.96
N THR A 184 -9.52 -9.56 25.22
CA THR A 184 -10.11 -8.89 24.04
C THR A 184 -10.42 -9.88 22.93
N GLY A 185 -9.49 -10.78 22.61
CA GLY A 185 -9.70 -11.84 21.63
C GLY A 185 -10.82 -12.79 22.02
N PHE A 186 -10.86 -13.23 23.28
CA PHE A 186 -11.88 -14.10 23.83
C PHE A 186 -13.28 -13.50 23.71
N ALA A 187 -13.44 -12.25 24.13
CA ALA A 187 -14.73 -11.57 24.09
C ALA A 187 -15.23 -11.38 22.65
N ARG A 188 -14.36 -10.97 21.72
CA ARG A 188 -14.76 -10.75 20.32
C ARG A 188 -15.06 -12.04 19.56
N ALA A 189 -14.35 -13.13 19.85
CA ALA A 189 -14.62 -14.43 19.21
C ALA A 189 -15.94 -15.08 19.68
N GLY A 190 -16.39 -14.75 20.90
CA GLY A 190 -17.67 -15.19 21.45
C GLY A 190 -18.88 -14.38 20.98
N ALA A 191 -18.68 -13.22 20.34
CA ALA A 191 -19.75 -12.40 19.78
C ALA A 191 -20.07 -12.79 18.33
N PRO A 192 -21.30 -12.55 17.83
CA PRO A 192 -21.61 -12.64 16.40
C PRO A 192 -20.65 -11.76 15.59
N GLY A 193 -20.04 -12.31 14.54
CA GLY A 193 -18.91 -11.72 13.83
C GLY A 193 -19.16 -10.27 13.38
N GLU A 194 -18.12 -9.42 13.52
CA GLU A 194 -18.17 -8.05 13.04
C GLU A 194 -18.40 -8.01 11.51
N PRO A 195 -19.08 -6.98 10.98
CA PRO A 195 -19.18 -6.74 9.54
C PRO A 195 -17.81 -6.72 8.86
N GLY A 196 -17.79 -6.83 7.52
CA GLY A 196 -16.58 -6.70 6.69
C GLY A 196 -15.71 -5.49 7.07
N PRO A 197 -14.48 -5.38 6.51
CA PRO A 197 -13.57 -4.27 6.81
C PRO A 197 -14.36 -2.95 6.94
N GLN A 198 -14.25 -2.32 8.12
CA GLN A 198 -15.02 -1.13 8.45
C GLN A 198 -14.94 -0.17 7.26
N GLN A 199 -16.10 0.12 6.68
CA GLN A 199 -16.24 1.13 5.66
C GLN A 199 -15.53 2.38 6.21
N PRO A 200 -14.60 2.99 5.43
CA PRO A 200 -13.87 4.15 5.91
C PRO A 200 -14.90 5.15 6.46
N ALA A 201 -14.66 5.61 7.69
CA ALA A 201 -15.55 6.54 8.36
C ALA A 201 -15.98 7.65 7.39
N PRO A 202 -17.27 8.03 7.37
CA PRO A 202 -17.77 9.01 6.41
C PRO A 202 -16.86 10.22 6.41
N ALA A 203 -16.39 10.61 5.22
CA ALA A 203 -15.45 11.69 5.06
C ALA A 203 -16.01 12.94 5.76
N VAL A 204 -15.36 13.36 6.83
CA VAL A 204 -15.75 14.55 7.60
C VAL A 204 -15.61 15.75 6.66
N ASP A 205 -16.70 16.50 6.48
CA ASP A 205 -16.68 17.72 5.67
C ASP A 205 -15.67 18.73 6.26
N PRO A 206 -14.63 19.14 5.50
CA PRO A 206 -13.55 19.93 6.05
C PRO A 206 -14.02 21.33 6.50
N GLN A 207 -13.67 21.68 7.74
CA GLN A 207 -13.90 23.02 8.32
C GLN A 207 -12.58 23.70 8.70
N PRO A 208 -11.80 24.19 7.71
CA PRO A 208 -10.50 24.80 7.98
C PRO A 208 -10.62 26.15 8.69
N ARG A 209 -9.72 26.39 9.66
CA ARG A 209 -9.65 27.68 10.38
C ARG A 209 -8.91 28.76 9.57
N HIS A 210 -7.94 28.39 8.75
CA HIS A 210 -7.14 29.34 7.98
C HIS A 210 -7.95 29.96 6.82
N PRO A 211 -7.98 31.30 6.66
CA PRO A 211 -8.88 31.98 5.72
C PRO A 211 -8.63 31.59 4.25
N GLN A 212 -7.37 31.48 3.82
CA GLN A 212 -7.05 31.06 2.44
C GLN A 212 -7.45 29.61 2.16
N VAL A 213 -7.41 28.73 3.17
CA VAL A 213 -7.80 27.32 3.00
C VAL A 213 -9.32 27.21 2.98
N ARG A 214 -10.01 27.99 3.81
CA ARG A 214 -11.47 28.13 3.78
C ARG A 214 -11.96 28.59 2.41
N ALA A 215 -11.33 29.61 1.84
CA ALA A 215 -11.67 30.09 0.49
C ALA A 215 -11.53 28.99 -0.59
N LEU A 216 -10.53 28.11 -0.48
CA LEU A 216 -10.38 26.97 -1.40
C LEU A 216 -11.47 25.91 -1.18
N VAL A 217 -11.80 25.59 0.07
CA VAL A 217 -12.89 24.65 0.39
C VAL A 217 -14.23 25.18 -0.09
N ASP A 218 -14.52 26.46 0.14
CA ASP A 218 -15.76 27.11 -0.31
C ASP A 218 -15.82 27.18 -1.84
N ARG A 219 -14.67 27.36 -2.51
CA ARG A 219 -14.56 27.27 -3.97
C ARG A 219 -14.93 25.87 -4.47
N VAL A 220 -14.43 24.81 -3.83
CA VAL A 220 -14.81 23.42 -4.18
C VAL A 220 -16.32 23.23 -4.05
N ARG A 221 -16.91 23.68 -2.93
CA ARG A 221 -18.35 23.55 -2.68
C ARG A 221 -19.21 24.29 -3.70
N ARG A 222 -18.80 25.50 -4.09
CA ARG A 222 -19.56 26.39 -4.97
C ARG A 222 -19.44 26.00 -6.45
N ASP A 223 -18.22 25.67 -6.90
CA ASP A 223 -17.93 25.61 -8.33
C ASP A 223 -17.95 24.17 -8.89
N PHE A 224 -17.87 23.13 -8.03
CA PHE A 224 -17.74 21.72 -8.45
C PHE A 224 -18.93 20.86 -7.97
N PRO A 225 -19.28 19.79 -8.71
CA PRO A 225 -20.38 18.91 -8.34
C PRO A 225 -20.09 18.12 -7.04
N PRO A 226 -21.10 17.87 -6.18
CA PRO A 226 -20.93 17.16 -4.91
C PRO A 226 -20.24 15.80 -5.01
N ALA A 227 -20.49 15.05 -6.08
CA ALA A 227 -19.87 13.74 -6.31
C ALA A 227 -18.34 13.80 -6.38
N ALA A 228 -17.76 14.93 -6.78
CA ALA A 228 -16.31 15.10 -6.90
C ALA A 228 -15.66 15.65 -5.62
N HIS A 229 -16.44 16.26 -4.70
CA HIS A 229 -15.94 16.94 -3.50
C HIS A 229 -14.93 16.11 -2.68
N PRO A 230 -15.15 14.81 -2.38
CA PRO A 230 -14.20 14.03 -1.58
C PRO A 230 -12.78 14.00 -2.20
N VAL A 231 -12.70 13.84 -3.52
CA VAL A 231 -11.42 13.80 -4.25
C VAL A 231 -10.78 15.19 -4.31
N LEU A 232 -11.57 16.23 -4.56
CA LEU A 232 -11.09 17.61 -4.62
C LEU A 232 -10.56 18.10 -3.27
N PHE A 233 -11.24 17.80 -2.16
CA PHE A 233 -10.77 18.17 -0.83
C PHE A 233 -9.43 17.51 -0.48
N GLU A 234 -9.27 16.22 -0.79
CA GLU A 234 -7.98 15.53 -0.62
C GLU A 234 -6.90 16.09 -1.55
N GLY A 235 -7.25 16.44 -2.79
CA GLY A 235 -6.34 17.11 -3.73
C GLY A 235 -5.85 18.45 -3.20
N VAL A 236 -6.77 19.29 -2.71
CA VAL A 236 -6.45 20.59 -2.10
C VAL A 236 -5.56 20.41 -0.87
N ARG A 237 -5.93 19.52 0.05
CA ARG A 237 -5.14 19.22 1.26
C ARG A 237 -3.72 18.78 0.90
N ARG A 238 -3.59 17.84 -0.04
CA ARG A 238 -2.32 17.30 -0.51
C ARG A 238 -1.43 18.38 -1.13
N LEU A 239 -2.01 19.28 -1.93
CA LEU A 239 -1.24 20.31 -2.63
C LEU A 239 -0.83 21.49 -1.74
N ILE A 240 -1.62 21.80 -0.70
CA ILE A 240 -1.21 22.72 0.36
C ILE A 240 0.02 22.16 1.10
N ASP A 241 -0.06 20.91 1.54
CA ASP A 241 1.06 20.24 2.22
C ASP A 241 2.30 20.13 1.30
N TYR A 242 2.09 19.82 0.03
CA TYR A 242 3.15 19.76 -0.96
C TYR A 242 3.84 21.11 -1.18
N GLN A 243 3.08 22.16 -1.50
CA GLN A 243 3.58 23.48 -1.90
C GLN A 243 3.00 24.60 -1.04
N ASP A 244 1.80 25.10 -1.35
CA ASP A 244 1.14 26.21 -0.66
C ASP A 244 -0.32 26.35 -1.14
N PRO A 245 -1.15 27.20 -0.47
CA PRO A 245 -2.54 27.44 -0.90
C PRO A 245 -2.68 27.98 -2.33
N ALA A 246 -1.71 28.77 -2.83
CA ALA A 246 -1.78 29.29 -4.20
C ALA A 246 -1.62 28.17 -5.23
N TYR A 247 -0.76 27.18 -4.96
CA TYR A 247 -0.60 26.01 -5.82
C TYR A 247 -1.81 25.07 -5.79
N ALA A 248 -2.49 24.95 -4.65
CA ALA A 248 -3.80 24.28 -4.59
C ALA A 248 -4.89 25.06 -5.37
N GLY A 249 -4.82 26.39 -5.40
CA GLY A 249 -5.64 27.23 -6.28
C GLY A 249 -5.44 26.91 -7.76
N LEU A 250 -4.18 26.81 -8.22
CA LEU A 250 -3.85 26.42 -9.60
C LEU A 250 -4.42 25.06 -9.98
N TYR A 251 -4.45 24.11 -9.06
CA TYR A 251 -5.10 22.82 -9.27
C TYR A 251 -6.61 22.96 -9.53
N LEU A 252 -7.30 23.78 -8.73
CA LEU A 252 -8.71 24.07 -8.97
C LEU A 252 -8.94 24.84 -10.28
N ASP A 253 -8.03 25.74 -10.67
CA ASP A 253 -8.11 26.45 -11.95
C ASP A 253 -8.04 25.48 -13.14
N ARG A 254 -7.11 24.51 -13.08
CA ARG A 254 -6.98 23.45 -14.09
C ARG A 254 -8.21 22.55 -14.14
N LEU A 255 -8.77 22.18 -12.99
CA LEU A 255 -9.98 21.35 -12.94
C LEU A 255 -11.22 22.11 -13.38
N ASP A 256 -11.29 23.42 -13.19
CA ASP A 256 -12.40 24.22 -13.70
C ASP A 256 -12.43 24.22 -15.23
N ALA A 257 -11.26 24.17 -15.89
CA ALA A 257 -11.20 23.98 -17.34
C ALA A 257 -11.74 22.60 -17.77
N VAL A 258 -11.41 21.54 -17.01
CA VAL A 258 -11.89 20.16 -17.27
C VAL A 258 -13.40 20.04 -17.02
N ARG A 259 -13.90 20.69 -15.97
CA ARG A 259 -15.33 20.72 -15.60
C ARG A 259 -16.22 21.27 -16.73
N ARG A 260 -15.68 22.15 -17.58
CA ARG A 260 -16.39 22.75 -18.72
C ARG A 260 -16.38 21.88 -19.98
N LEU A 261 -15.67 20.74 -19.97
CA LEU A 261 -15.63 19.82 -21.10
C LEU A 261 -16.93 19.00 -21.19
N PRO A 262 -17.24 18.45 -22.38
CA PRO A 262 -18.32 17.46 -22.51
C PRO A 262 -18.07 16.26 -21.59
N ASP A 263 -19.12 15.81 -20.90
CA ASP A 263 -19.08 14.70 -19.93
C ASP A 263 -20.16 13.67 -20.26
N ASP A 264 -20.01 12.45 -19.74
CA ASP A 264 -20.99 11.37 -19.89
C ASP A 264 -22.19 11.49 -18.93
N GLY A 265 -22.23 12.56 -18.13
CA GLY A 265 -23.28 12.84 -17.14
C GLY A 265 -23.01 12.22 -15.77
N GLU A 266 -21.98 11.39 -15.64
CA GLU A 266 -21.62 10.74 -14.38
C GLU A 266 -20.50 11.46 -13.61
N GLY A 267 -19.89 12.50 -14.17
CA GLY A 267 -18.81 13.26 -13.53
C GLY A 267 -17.50 12.47 -13.43
N ARG A 268 -17.39 11.32 -14.10
CA ARG A 268 -16.24 10.40 -13.99
C ARG A 268 -14.96 11.05 -14.50
N LEU A 269 -15.04 11.76 -15.63
CA LEU A 269 -13.88 12.43 -16.23
C LEU A 269 -13.26 13.43 -15.26
N LEU A 270 -14.10 14.26 -14.64
CA LEU A 270 -13.66 15.25 -13.66
C LEU A 270 -13.05 14.57 -12.42
N ALA A 271 -13.71 13.55 -11.87
CA ALA A 271 -13.23 12.86 -10.67
C ALA A 271 -11.89 12.13 -10.90
N GLU A 272 -11.74 11.43 -12.03
CA GLU A 272 -10.50 10.75 -12.40
C GLU A 272 -9.38 11.76 -12.67
N THR A 273 -9.68 12.83 -13.41
CA THR A 273 -8.68 13.88 -13.70
C THR A 273 -8.28 14.59 -12.42
N ALA A 274 -9.21 14.89 -11.50
CA ALA A 274 -8.93 15.48 -10.20
C ALA A 274 -7.97 14.61 -9.37
N ARG A 275 -8.20 13.30 -9.33
CA ARG A 275 -7.34 12.36 -8.60
C ARG A 275 -5.94 12.32 -9.19
N HIS A 276 -5.84 12.10 -10.50
CA HIS A 276 -4.55 11.95 -11.18
C HIS A 276 -3.76 13.26 -11.26
N LEU A 277 -4.43 14.39 -11.45
CA LEU A 277 -3.79 15.70 -11.45
C LEU A 277 -3.21 16.04 -10.07
N ALA A 278 -3.94 15.77 -8.98
CA ALA A 278 -3.43 16.02 -7.63
C ALA A 278 -2.16 15.20 -7.35
N LEU A 279 -2.13 13.93 -7.79
CA LEU A 279 -0.97 13.06 -7.67
C LEU A 279 0.20 13.57 -8.52
N TRP A 280 -0.04 13.90 -9.80
CA TRP A 280 1.03 14.37 -10.69
C TRP A 280 1.57 15.73 -10.27
N MET A 281 0.73 16.67 -9.84
CA MET A 281 1.17 17.97 -9.33
C MET A 281 1.96 17.89 -8.02
N SER A 282 1.95 16.76 -7.32
CA SER A 282 2.64 16.53 -6.05
C SER A 282 3.64 15.36 -6.13
N TYR A 283 4.38 15.30 -7.23
CA TYR A 283 5.45 14.34 -7.48
C TYR A 283 6.58 14.45 -6.44
N GLU A 284 7.28 13.33 -6.20
CA GLU A 284 8.35 13.24 -5.21
C GLU A 284 9.68 13.75 -5.77
N ASP A 285 9.92 15.06 -5.66
CA ASP A 285 11.25 15.64 -5.88
C ASP A 285 12.16 15.51 -4.65
N THR A 286 13.45 15.79 -4.86
CA THR A 286 14.47 15.84 -3.79
C THR A 286 14.05 16.75 -2.63
N ILE A 287 13.41 17.89 -2.92
CA ILE A 287 12.88 18.84 -1.94
C ILE A 287 11.82 18.17 -1.08
N ARG A 288 10.85 17.47 -1.70
CA ARG A 288 9.77 16.77 -1.02
C ARG A 288 10.28 15.58 -0.23
N VAL A 289 11.20 14.80 -0.78
CA VAL A 289 11.82 13.67 -0.09
C VAL A 289 12.56 14.16 1.16
N ALA A 290 13.32 15.26 1.05
CA ALA A 290 14.01 15.86 2.19
C ALA A 290 13.04 16.41 3.25
N ASP A 291 11.95 17.05 2.83
CA ASP A 291 10.87 17.48 3.73
C ASP A 291 10.27 16.29 4.49
N LEU A 292 9.89 15.22 3.79
CA LEU A 292 9.32 14.01 4.40
C LEU A 292 10.28 13.34 5.40
N LYS A 293 11.58 13.34 5.11
CA LYS A 293 12.61 12.76 6.00
C LYS A 293 12.89 13.61 7.24
N THR A 294 12.56 14.91 7.22
CA THR A 294 12.82 15.84 8.34
C THR A 294 11.59 16.18 9.18
N ARG A 295 10.41 15.63 8.87
CA ARG A 295 9.16 15.86 9.63
C ARG A 295 9.20 15.24 11.02
N ALA A 296 8.74 15.99 12.03
CA ALA A 296 8.60 15.50 13.40
C ALA A 296 7.72 14.23 13.49
N SER A 297 6.58 14.22 12.79
CA SER A 297 5.68 13.06 12.73
C SER A 297 6.34 11.79 12.22
N ARG A 298 7.38 11.91 11.39
CA ARG A 298 8.16 10.76 10.90
C ARG A 298 9.06 10.21 12.01
N PHE A 299 9.69 11.06 12.82
CA PHE A 299 10.47 10.61 13.98
C PHE A 299 9.58 9.94 15.04
N GLU A 300 8.41 10.54 15.33
CA GLU A 300 7.42 9.97 16.25
C GLU A 300 6.96 8.59 15.79
N ARG A 301 6.58 8.46 14.50
CA ARG A 301 6.17 7.19 13.92
C ARG A 301 7.27 6.13 13.98
N VAL A 302 8.49 6.46 13.54
CA VAL A 302 9.61 5.49 13.59
C VAL A 302 9.92 5.10 15.04
N GLY A 303 9.86 6.05 15.98
CA GLY A 303 10.03 5.78 17.40
C GLY A 303 8.97 4.83 17.96
N ALA A 304 7.72 4.99 17.54
CA ALA A 304 6.62 4.10 17.89
C ALA A 304 6.80 2.69 17.29
N GLU A 305 7.14 2.60 16.00
CA GLU A 305 7.35 1.34 15.27
C GLU A 305 8.48 0.48 15.88
N VAL A 306 9.54 1.12 16.40
CA VAL A 306 10.66 0.40 17.03
C VAL A 306 10.57 0.34 18.56
N HIS A 307 9.45 0.78 19.14
CA HIS A 307 9.16 0.79 20.57
C HIS A 307 10.30 1.36 21.44
N VAL A 308 10.83 2.54 21.07
CA VAL A 308 11.94 3.19 21.80
C VAL A 308 11.53 3.43 23.27
N GLN A 309 12.31 2.88 24.21
CA GLN A 309 12.08 3.08 25.64
C GLN A 309 12.65 4.41 26.13
N GLN A 310 12.17 4.90 27.28
CA GLN A 310 12.75 6.08 27.91
C GLN A 310 14.24 5.86 28.19
N GLY A 311 15.08 6.80 27.74
CA GLY A 311 16.54 6.73 27.89
C GLY A 311 17.27 6.01 26.74
N GLN A 312 16.57 5.41 25.77
CA GLN A 312 17.20 4.84 24.58
C GLN A 312 17.42 5.88 23.49
N LEU A 313 18.59 5.84 22.86
CA LEU A 313 18.93 6.70 21.72
C LEU A 313 18.59 6.00 20.41
N LEU A 314 17.81 6.66 19.56
CA LEU A 314 17.46 6.18 18.23
C LEU A 314 18.28 6.91 17.16
N ALA A 315 19.11 6.16 16.44
CA ALA A 315 19.84 6.66 15.27
C ALA A 315 19.15 6.23 13.97
N ILE A 316 18.73 7.21 13.16
CA ILE A 316 18.07 6.95 11.88
C ILE A 316 19.02 7.27 10.73
N ASN A 317 19.37 6.24 9.97
CA ASN A 317 20.29 6.29 8.83
C ASN A 317 19.52 6.14 7.52
N GLU A 318 19.69 7.11 6.63
CA GLU A 318 19.02 7.15 5.33
C GLU A 318 20.03 6.84 4.23
N PHE A 319 19.78 5.78 3.47
CA PHE A 319 20.56 5.51 2.26
C PHE A 319 20.06 6.39 1.12
N MET A 320 20.95 7.17 0.53
CA MET A 320 20.65 8.08 -0.57
C MET A 320 21.60 7.80 -1.72
N HIS A 321 21.04 7.61 -2.91
CA HIS A 321 21.81 7.52 -4.15
C HIS A 321 21.34 8.62 -5.12
N PRO A 322 21.65 9.90 -4.82
CA PRO A 322 21.21 11.00 -5.67
C PRO A 322 21.99 10.95 -6.97
N GLY A 323 21.33 10.62 -8.08
CA GLY A 323 21.97 10.69 -9.39
C GLY A 323 22.21 12.14 -9.83
N LEU A 324 23.04 12.29 -10.86
CA LEU A 324 23.30 13.59 -11.50
C LEU A 324 22.00 14.26 -11.95
N GLN A 325 21.07 13.45 -12.48
CA GLN A 325 19.79 13.95 -12.97
C GLN A 325 18.97 14.57 -11.85
N GLU A 326 18.84 13.90 -10.69
CA GLU A 326 18.10 14.40 -9.54
C GLU A 326 18.70 15.72 -9.02
N VAL A 327 20.03 15.86 -9.00
CA VAL A 327 20.72 17.11 -8.60
C VAL A 327 20.41 18.24 -9.58
N VAL A 328 20.57 18.00 -10.89
CA VAL A 328 20.31 19.00 -11.94
C VAL A 328 18.84 19.42 -11.95
N GLU A 329 17.93 18.47 -11.74
CA GLU A 329 16.49 18.68 -11.71
C GLU A 329 16.03 19.53 -10.52
N THR A 330 16.78 19.51 -9.41
CA THR A 330 16.52 20.30 -8.20
C THR A 330 16.90 21.77 -8.35
N LEU A 331 17.77 22.10 -9.31
CA LEU A 331 18.28 23.45 -9.49
C LEU A 331 17.32 24.35 -10.28
N PRO A 332 17.38 25.69 -10.08
CA PRO A 332 16.67 26.64 -10.93
C PRO A 332 16.95 26.37 -12.41
N ALA A 333 15.92 26.46 -13.25
CA ALA A 333 15.96 25.89 -14.60
C ALA A 333 17.10 26.42 -15.49
N PHE A 334 17.51 27.69 -15.31
CA PHE A 334 18.66 28.26 -16.01
C PHE A 334 19.98 27.57 -15.62
N LEU A 335 20.20 27.35 -14.31
CA LEU A 335 21.40 26.67 -13.80
C LEU A 335 21.38 25.19 -14.17
N GLY A 336 20.23 24.53 -14.04
CA GLY A 336 20.06 23.13 -14.43
C GLY A 336 20.40 22.89 -15.90
N ARG A 337 19.89 23.73 -16.82
CA ARG A 337 20.21 23.65 -18.25
C ARG A 337 21.70 23.89 -18.55
N ARG A 338 22.30 24.87 -17.88
CA ARG A 338 23.74 25.18 -18.04
C ARG A 338 24.64 24.03 -17.54
N LEU A 339 24.27 23.41 -16.42
CA LEU A 339 25.00 22.27 -15.84
C LEU A 339 24.85 21.00 -16.69
N ALA A 340 23.65 20.73 -17.21
CA ALA A 340 23.44 19.61 -18.14
C ALA A 340 24.27 19.73 -19.42
N GLY A 341 24.41 20.95 -19.96
CA GLY A 341 25.19 21.23 -21.16
C GLY A 341 26.72 21.16 -20.99
N SER A 342 27.24 21.25 -19.75
CA SER A 342 28.69 21.31 -19.49
C SER A 342 29.29 19.94 -19.15
N ARG A 343 30.24 19.45 -19.96
CA ARG A 343 30.94 18.16 -19.72
C ARG A 343 31.71 18.15 -18.39
N TRP A 344 32.31 19.29 -18.02
CA TRP A 344 33.08 19.44 -16.77
C TRP A 344 32.18 19.39 -15.53
N SER A 345 31.00 20.03 -15.60
CA SER A 345 30.05 20.04 -14.48
C SER A 345 29.43 18.67 -14.24
N ARG A 346 29.12 17.93 -15.32
CA ARG A 346 28.67 16.53 -15.23
C ARG A 346 29.73 15.65 -14.59
N TRP A 347 30.97 15.75 -15.03
CA TRP A 347 32.09 15.01 -14.44
C TRP A 347 32.28 15.30 -12.94
N LEU A 348 32.19 16.58 -12.54
CA LEU A 348 32.36 16.97 -11.14
C LEU A 348 31.25 16.39 -10.25
N VAL A 349 29.98 16.51 -10.68
CA VAL A 349 28.83 16.00 -9.92
C VAL A 349 28.83 14.47 -9.89
N GLU A 350 29.10 13.80 -11.01
CA GLU A 350 29.23 12.34 -11.07
C GLU A 350 30.30 11.82 -10.09
N ARG A 351 31.41 12.53 -9.93
CA ARG A 351 32.45 12.16 -8.95
C ARG A 351 31.93 12.19 -7.52
N PHE A 352 31.03 13.12 -7.19
CA PHE A 352 30.41 13.21 -5.87
C PHE A 352 29.19 12.30 -5.69
N THR A 353 28.51 11.88 -6.76
CA THR A 353 27.29 11.07 -6.72
C THR A 353 27.47 9.59 -7.06
N ARG A 354 28.69 9.14 -7.39
CA ARG A 354 28.99 7.76 -7.81
C ARG A 354 28.73 6.70 -6.75
N GLU A 355 28.84 7.04 -5.46
CA GLU A 355 28.63 6.10 -4.36
C GLU A 355 27.36 6.46 -3.60
N GLY A 356 26.57 5.44 -3.22
CA GLY A 356 25.45 5.62 -2.29
C GLY A 356 25.95 6.15 -0.95
N ARG A 357 25.30 7.20 -0.44
CA ARG A 357 25.67 7.86 0.80
C ARG A 357 24.69 7.50 1.90
N VAL A 358 25.21 7.21 3.08
CA VAL A 358 24.40 7.06 4.29
C VAL A 358 24.37 8.41 5.02
N VAL A 359 23.17 8.97 5.17
CA VAL A 359 22.94 10.23 5.88
C VAL A 359 22.21 9.93 7.19
N THR A 360 22.88 10.16 8.31
CA THR A 360 22.26 10.03 9.63
C THR A 360 21.35 11.23 9.87
N THR A 361 20.05 11.08 9.63
CA THR A 361 19.04 12.16 9.73
C THR A 361 18.74 12.55 11.17
N SER A 362 19.09 11.68 12.12
CA SER A 362 19.08 11.95 13.56
C SER A 362 20.28 12.78 14.05
N SER A 363 21.31 12.98 13.21
CA SER A 363 22.43 13.88 13.53
C SER A 363 22.09 15.32 13.15
N LEU A 364 22.67 16.30 13.87
CA LEU A 364 22.48 17.72 13.57
C LEU A 364 22.90 18.06 12.13
N GLY A 365 24.05 17.56 11.68
CA GLY A 365 24.57 17.82 10.34
C GLY A 365 23.68 17.24 9.23
N GLY A 366 23.28 15.97 9.35
CA GLY A 366 22.38 15.32 8.39
C GLY A 366 20.99 15.97 8.36
N PHE A 367 20.46 16.33 9.52
CA PHE A 367 19.18 17.03 9.64
C PHE A 367 19.23 18.42 8.99
N LEU A 368 20.23 19.24 9.31
CA LEU A 368 20.38 20.59 8.74
C LEU A 368 20.56 20.57 7.23
N MET A 369 21.32 19.60 6.71
CA MET A 369 21.48 19.41 5.26
C MET A 369 20.12 19.15 4.59
N LEU A 370 19.37 18.16 5.07
CA LEU A 370 18.06 17.84 4.51
C LEU A 370 17.05 18.98 4.73
N ARG A 371 17.12 19.66 5.87
CA ARG A 371 16.25 20.80 6.17
C ARG A 371 16.50 21.98 5.22
N THR A 372 17.76 22.20 4.84
CA THR A 372 18.14 23.22 3.84
C THR A 372 17.54 22.88 2.48
N VAL A 373 17.67 21.62 2.03
CA VAL A 373 17.06 21.14 0.77
C VAL A 373 15.53 21.26 0.83
N ALA A 374 14.90 20.88 1.94
CA ALA A 374 13.47 21.03 2.15
C ALA A 374 13.03 22.51 2.12
N GLY A 375 13.87 23.42 2.64
CA GLY A 375 13.65 24.87 2.59
C GLY A 375 13.60 25.44 1.17
N MET A 376 14.20 24.75 0.19
CA MET A 376 14.13 25.13 -1.22
C MET A 376 12.73 24.99 -1.84
N LYS A 377 11.75 24.45 -1.08
CA LYS A 377 10.32 24.41 -1.43
C LYS A 377 9.78 25.73 -1.99
N ARG A 378 10.27 26.88 -1.52
CA ARG A 378 9.86 28.21 -2.04
C ARG A 378 10.26 28.43 -3.51
N TRP A 379 11.36 27.83 -3.95
CA TRP A 379 11.87 27.95 -5.32
C TRP A 379 11.48 26.77 -6.20
N ARG A 380 10.72 25.78 -5.68
CA ARG A 380 10.34 24.58 -6.44
C ARG A 380 9.76 24.92 -7.82
N ARG A 381 8.89 25.93 -7.90
CA ARG A 381 8.25 26.34 -9.18
C ARG A 381 9.21 26.92 -10.22
N SER A 382 10.45 27.21 -9.83
CA SER A 382 11.51 27.68 -10.72
C SER A 382 12.48 26.58 -11.16
N THR A 383 12.36 25.36 -10.62
CA THR A 383 13.29 24.27 -10.90
C THR A 383 13.10 23.71 -12.30
N LEU A 384 14.16 23.09 -12.84
CA LEU A 384 14.07 22.43 -14.14
C LEU A 384 13.03 21.30 -14.11
N ARG A 385 12.97 20.54 -13.01
CA ARG A 385 11.99 19.47 -12.84
C ARG A 385 10.57 19.97 -12.92
N TYR A 386 10.26 21.05 -12.19
CA TYR A 386 8.93 21.64 -12.21
C TYR A 386 8.54 22.07 -13.62
N GLN A 387 9.43 22.73 -14.37
CA GLN A 387 9.13 23.14 -15.74
C GLN A 387 8.81 21.96 -16.65
N ALA A 388 9.58 20.87 -16.54
CA ALA A 388 9.37 19.65 -17.32
C ALA A 388 8.03 18.97 -16.96
N GLU A 389 7.77 18.76 -15.66
CA GLU A 389 6.52 18.15 -15.20
C GLU A 389 5.30 19.01 -15.51
N ASN A 390 5.40 20.33 -15.29
CA ASN A 390 4.32 21.25 -15.58
C ASN A 390 3.98 21.24 -17.08
N ARG A 391 4.98 21.20 -17.97
CA ARG A 391 4.74 21.07 -19.42
C ARG A 391 3.99 19.78 -19.74
N ARG A 392 4.41 18.64 -19.18
CA ARG A 392 3.74 17.34 -19.37
C ARG A 392 2.30 17.35 -18.86
N ILE A 393 2.06 17.96 -17.69
CA ILE A 393 0.72 18.11 -17.10
C ILE A 393 -0.17 18.95 -18.04
N GLU A 394 0.31 20.09 -18.51
CA GLU A 394 -0.46 20.93 -19.45
C GLU A 394 -0.71 20.21 -20.79
N ASP A 395 0.28 19.47 -21.31
CA ASP A 395 0.13 18.65 -22.51
C ASP A 395 -0.93 17.55 -22.32
N TRP A 396 -0.93 16.90 -21.17
CA TRP A 396 -1.92 15.88 -20.80
C TRP A 396 -3.33 16.47 -20.68
N LEU A 397 -3.49 17.60 -19.99
CA LEU A 397 -4.78 18.30 -19.86
C LEU A 397 -5.30 18.76 -21.23
N ARG A 398 -4.42 19.26 -22.11
CA ARG A 398 -4.80 19.60 -23.49
C ARG A 398 -5.25 18.39 -24.29
N ARG A 399 -4.60 17.23 -24.12
CA ARG A 399 -5.00 15.97 -24.76
C ARG A 399 -6.38 15.51 -24.26
N ILE A 400 -6.64 15.58 -22.96
CA ILE A 400 -7.97 15.31 -22.37
C ILE A 400 -9.03 16.21 -22.99
N ALA A 401 -8.78 17.52 -23.05
CA ALA A 401 -9.72 18.48 -23.63
C ALA A 401 -10.01 18.19 -25.10
N ALA A 402 -8.98 17.87 -25.89
CA ALA A 402 -9.12 17.53 -27.29
C ALA A 402 -9.93 16.23 -27.50
N THR A 403 -9.67 15.19 -26.70
CA THR A 403 -10.40 13.91 -26.83
C THR A 403 -11.81 13.99 -26.26
N ALA A 404 -12.08 14.83 -25.26
CA ALA A 404 -13.42 15.04 -24.72
C ALA A 404 -14.38 15.65 -25.76
N GLY A 405 -13.86 16.50 -26.65
CA GLY A 405 -14.62 17.01 -27.80
C GLY A 405 -15.01 15.94 -28.83
N ILE A 406 -14.34 14.78 -28.83
CA ILE A 406 -14.64 13.64 -29.69
C ILE A 406 -15.55 12.65 -28.95
N SER A 407 -15.12 12.21 -27.77
CA SER A 407 -15.81 11.23 -26.93
C SER A 407 -15.38 11.40 -25.46
N PRO A 408 -16.31 11.68 -24.54
CA PRO A 408 -16.01 11.74 -23.11
C PRO A 408 -15.38 10.45 -22.56
N GLN A 409 -15.78 9.29 -23.09
CA GLN A 409 -15.21 8.00 -22.71
C GLN A 409 -13.75 7.84 -23.15
N LEU A 410 -13.39 8.37 -24.32
CA LEU A 410 -12.00 8.37 -24.77
C LEU A 410 -11.14 9.30 -23.89
N ALA A 411 -11.68 10.46 -23.52
CA ALA A 411 -11.02 11.39 -22.61
C ALA A 411 -10.77 10.78 -21.22
N LEU A 412 -11.73 10.00 -20.72
CA LEU A 412 -11.59 9.27 -19.46
C LEU A 412 -10.41 8.28 -19.51
N GLU A 413 -10.28 7.52 -20.60
CA GLU A 413 -9.17 6.57 -20.75
C GLU A 413 -7.81 7.30 -20.86
N VAL A 414 -7.76 8.44 -21.55
CA VAL A 414 -6.57 9.32 -21.61
C VAL A 414 -6.22 9.89 -20.22
N ALA A 415 -7.21 10.28 -19.42
CA ALA A 415 -6.99 10.71 -18.05
C ALA A 415 -6.38 9.58 -17.20
N GLN A 416 -6.87 8.34 -17.37
CA GLN A 416 -6.35 7.18 -16.65
C GLN A 416 -4.95 6.74 -17.11
N CYS A 417 -4.46 7.16 -18.28
CA CYS A 417 -3.08 6.91 -18.71
C CYS A 417 -2.02 7.54 -17.80
N GLN A 418 -2.38 8.54 -16.98
CA GLN A 418 -1.48 9.08 -15.95
C GLN A 418 -0.94 7.99 -15.00
N ARG A 419 -1.68 6.88 -14.82
CA ARG A 419 -1.26 5.71 -14.02
C ARG A 419 0.06 5.09 -14.48
N LEU A 420 0.48 5.31 -15.72
CA LEU A 420 1.75 4.85 -16.27
C LEU A 420 2.95 5.66 -15.75
N VAL A 421 2.73 6.91 -15.33
CA VAL A 421 3.77 7.82 -14.85
C VAL A 421 3.90 7.69 -13.34
N LYS A 422 4.75 6.75 -12.89
CA LYS A 422 4.98 6.45 -11.46
C LYS A 422 6.43 6.07 -11.18
N GLY A 423 6.78 6.07 -9.90
CA GLY A 423 8.10 5.65 -9.41
C GLY A 423 9.15 6.75 -9.52
N TYR A 424 10.40 6.36 -9.32
CA TYR A 424 11.58 7.23 -9.36
C TYR A 424 12.63 6.68 -10.34
N SER A 425 13.57 7.53 -10.74
CA SER A 425 14.71 7.19 -11.62
C SER A 425 14.30 6.35 -12.84
N ASP A 426 14.87 5.16 -13.04
CA ASP A 426 14.61 4.34 -14.24
C ASP A 426 13.15 3.87 -14.36
N THR A 427 12.48 3.60 -13.24
CA THR A 427 11.06 3.21 -13.24
C THR A 427 10.19 4.35 -13.77
N HIS A 428 10.48 5.58 -13.33
CA HIS A 428 9.81 6.77 -13.86
C HIS A 428 10.11 6.97 -15.34
N ALA A 429 11.37 6.83 -15.76
CA ALA A 429 11.76 7.01 -17.15
C ALA A 429 11.09 5.97 -18.09
N ARG A 430 10.99 4.70 -17.67
CA ARG A 430 10.26 3.66 -18.39
C ARG A 430 8.76 3.95 -18.48
N GLY A 431 8.14 4.28 -17.35
CA GLY A 431 6.72 4.61 -17.29
C GLY A 431 6.34 5.79 -18.17
N LEU A 432 7.19 6.83 -18.19
CA LEU A 432 7.02 7.99 -19.05
C LEU A 432 7.13 7.64 -20.54
N ARG A 433 8.11 6.81 -20.94
CA ARG A 433 8.21 6.34 -22.33
C ARG A 433 6.96 5.57 -22.77
N ASN A 434 6.46 4.67 -21.92
CA ASN A 434 5.22 3.94 -22.22
C ASN A 434 4.02 4.89 -22.34
N TYR A 435 3.92 5.88 -21.45
CA TYR A 435 2.91 6.93 -21.54
C TYR A 435 2.99 7.70 -22.86
N GLU A 436 4.18 8.15 -23.26
CA GLU A 436 4.41 8.87 -24.51
C GLU A 436 3.98 8.03 -25.72
N THR A 437 4.38 6.76 -25.78
CA THR A 437 3.98 5.82 -26.85
C THR A 437 2.46 5.66 -26.92
N VAL A 438 1.76 5.52 -25.79
CA VAL A 438 0.29 5.41 -25.77
C VAL A 438 -0.35 6.72 -26.23
N MET A 439 0.17 7.88 -25.81
CA MET A 439 -0.35 9.18 -26.23
C MET A 439 -0.12 9.47 -27.72
N GLU A 440 0.97 9.00 -28.31
CA GLU A 440 1.20 9.04 -29.75
C GLU A 440 0.19 8.16 -30.50
N ALA A 441 -0.07 6.95 -30.00
CA ALA A 441 -1.08 6.06 -30.56
C ALA A 441 -2.49 6.69 -30.51
N VAL A 442 -2.83 7.35 -29.39
CA VAL A 442 -4.07 8.12 -29.24
C VAL A 442 -4.15 9.24 -30.28
N GLN A 443 -3.07 9.99 -30.46
CA GLN A 443 -3.02 11.10 -31.42
C GLN A 443 -3.18 10.62 -32.87
N ARG A 444 -2.58 9.49 -33.25
CA ARG A 444 -2.72 8.91 -34.60
C ARG A 444 -4.10 8.31 -34.84
N GLY A 445 -4.63 7.58 -33.85
CA GLY A 445 -5.96 6.98 -33.94
C GLY A 445 -7.08 8.02 -34.03
N GLY A 446 -6.87 9.19 -33.40
CA GLY A 446 -7.79 10.33 -33.49
C GLY A 446 -9.23 9.94 -33.16
N ALA A 447 -10.19 10.46 -33.94
CA ALA A 447 -11.61 10.20 -33.73
C ALA A 447 -12.06 8.76 -33.99
N ARG A 448 -11.24 7.94 -34.64
CA ARG A 448 -11.56 6.54 -34.97
C ARG A 448 -11.14 5.56 -33.88
N LEU A 449 -10.41 6.03 -32.87
CA LEU A 449 -9.88 5.18 -31.82
C LEU A 449 -10.97 4.84 -30.80
N ALA A 450 -11.23 3.55 -30.62
CA ALA A 450 -12.14 3.09 -29.59
C ALA A 450 -11.55 3.31 -28.18
N PRO A 451 -12.33 3.76 -27.19
CA PRO A 451 -11.86 3.87 -25.80
C PRO A 451 -11.29 2.55 -25.25
N ALA A 452 -11.89 1.42 -25.63
CA ALA A 452 -11.42 0.09 -25.25
C ALA A 452 -9.98 -0.20 -25.73
N THR A 453 -9.58 0.32 -26.90
CA THR A 453 -8.20 0.20 -27.39
C THR A 453 -7.23 0.94 -26.49
N VAL A 454 -7.55 2.17 -26.05
CA VAL A 454 -6.68 2.93 -25.13
C VAL A 454 -6.57 2.23 -23.77
N ARG A 455 -7.68 1.68 -23.27
CA ARG A 455 -7.70 0.85 -22.07
C ARG A 455 -6.75 -0.33 -22.19
N GLU A 456 -6.85 -1.08 -23.28
CA GLU A 456 -6.00 -2.24 -23.53
C GLU A 456 -4.51 -1.87 -23.63
N LEU A 457 -4.18 -0.78 -24.34
CA LEU A 457 -2.80 -0.29 -24.44
C LEU A 457 -2.24 0.09 -23.07
N ARG A 458 -3.04 0.79 -22.24
CA ARG A 458 -2.65 1.15 -20.87
C ARG A 458 -2.43 -0.10 -20.01
N ASP A 459 -3.36 -1.03 -20.03
CA ASP A 459 -3.28 -2.22 -19.18
C ASP A 459 -2.12 -3.14 -19.62
N ALA A 460 -1.86 -3.23 -20.92
CA ALA A 460 -0.67 -3.91 -21.47
C ALA A 460 0.64 -3.24 -21.01
N ALA A 461 0.69 -1.91 -20.97
CA ALA A 461 1.84 -1.15 -20.49
C ALA A 461 2.06 -1.27 -18.97
N LEU A 462 0.99 -1.47 -18.19
CA LEU A 462 1.07 -1.74 -16.75
C LEU A 462 1.44 -3.20 -16.44
N ALA A 463 1.24 -4.11 -17.39
CA ALA A 463 1.45 -5.54 -17.18
C ALA A 463 2.87 -6.03 -17.55
N ASP A 464 3.74 -5.15 -18.05
CA ASP A 464 5.09 -5.49 -18.50
C ASP A 464 6.05 -4.28 -18.44
N GLU A 465 7.08 -4.40 -17.59
CA GLU A 465 8.13 -3.39 -17.42
C GLU A 465 9.01 -3.20 -18.67
N HIS A 466 9.14 -4.23 -19.51
CA HIS A 466 9.98 -4.22 -20.73
C HIS A 466 9.21 -3.80 -22.00
N GLY A 467 7.90 -3.61 -21.88
CA GLY A 467 7.04 -3.05 -22.94
C GLY A 467 6.77 -3.98 -24.13
N HIS A 468 7.05 -5.27 -24.06
CA HIS A 468 6.69 -6.25 -25.09
C HIS A 468 5.17 -6.35 -25.24
N LYS A 469 4.43 -6.43 -24.14
CA LYS A 469 2.95 -6.48 -24.19
C LYS A 469 2.36 -5.23 -24.85
N LEU A 470 2.91 -4.05 -24.55
CA LEU A 470 2.51 -2.80 -25.19
C LEU A 470 2.78 -2.83 -26.70
N ARG A 471 3.97 -3.27 -27.13
CA ARG A 471 4.30 -3.42 -28.56
C ARG A 471 3.35 -4.36 -29.28
N GLN A 472 3.07 -5.52 -28.72
CA GLN A 472 2.10 -6.49 -29.28
C GLN A 472 0.68 -5.90 -29.36
N ALA A 473 0.26 -5.12 -28.38
CA ALA A 473 -1.03 -4.45 -28.42
C ALA A 473 -1.08 -3.37 -29.52
N LEU A 474 0.00 -2.58 -29.69
CA LEU A 474 0.10 -1.59 -30.77
C LEU A 474 0.08 -2.25 -32.15
N GLU A 475 0.77 -3.37 -32.33
CA GLU A 475 0.76 -4.15 -33.58
C GLU A 475 -0.64 -4.67 -33.92
N ARG A 476 -1.35 -5.25 -32.94
CA ARG A 476 -2.72 -5.75 -33.13
C ARG A 476 -3.70 -4.68 -33.58
N HIS A 477 -3.52 -3.44 -33.14
CA HIS A 477 -4.36 -2.30 -33.53
C HIS A 477 -3.80 -1.50 -34.71
N ALA A 478 -2.71 -1.94 -35.34
CA ALA A 478 -2.03 -1.25 -36.44
C ALA A 478 -1.61 0.19 -36.10
N LEU A 479 -1.19 0.43 -34.84
CA LEU A 479 -0.76 1.73 -34.31
C LEU A 479 0.77 1.84 -34.12
N THR A 480 1.54 0.93 -34.73
CA THR A 480 3.00 0.87 -34.59
C THR A 480 3.70 2.14 -35.09
N VAL A 481 4.77 2.51 -34.39
CA VAL A 481 5.73 3.53 -34.84
C VAL A 481 6.77 2.81 -35.71
N PRO A 482 7.10 3.29 -36.92
CA PRO A 482 8.29 2.80 -37.62
C PRO A 482 9.50 3.06 -36.72
N VAL A 483 10.27 2.03 -36.39
CA VAL A 483 11.57 2.23 -35.77
C VAL A 483 12.46 2.81 -36.87
N GLU A 484 12.74 4.12 -36.82
CA GLU A 484 13.86 4.66 -37.59
C GLU A 484 15.11 3.94 -37.11
N ALA A 485 15.69 3.13 -38.00
CA ALA A 485 16.97 2.50 -37.79
C ALA A 485 18.02 3.60 -37.60
N ALA A 486 18.47 3.80 -36.36
CA ALA A 486 19.63 4.62 -36.09
C ALA A 486 20.87 3.92 -36.68
N THR A 487 21.30 4.41 -37.84
CA THR A 487 22.68 4.31 -38.34
C THR A 487 23.63 5.14 -37.50
#